data_AF-A0A847GFP4-F1
#
_entry.id   AF-A0A847GFP4-F1
#
_cell.length_a   1.000
_cell.length_b   1.000
_cell.length_c   1.000
_cell.angle_alpha   90.00
_cell.angle_beta   90.00
_cell.angle_gamma   90.00
#
_symmetry.space_group_name_H-M   'P 1'
#
loop_
_entity.id
_entity.type
_entity.pdbx_description
1 polymer ?
#
loop_
_entity_poly.entity_id
_entity_poly.type
_entity_poly.pdbx_seq_one_letter_code
_entity_poly.pdbx_strand_id
1 'polypeptide(L)'
;MKSSKFPFIGVAALLALAVLPPVAAATVFVDPTAAGNNDGASWEDAFTTLQEAADAAAAKPGGDEVWVAGGPPATPVVYGENRTE
;
A
#
# COMPACT_ATOMS: atom_id res chain seq x y z
N MET A 1 26.56 50.66 29.21
CA MET A 1 26.05 50.54 27.82
C MET A 1 27.22 50.20 26.91
N LYS A 2 27.39 48.92 26.56
CA LYS A 2 28.42 48.49 25.61
C LYS A 2 27.69 47.81 24.45
N SER A 3 27.66 48.49 23.32
CA SER A 3 27.03 48.03 22.09
C SER A 3 27.82 46.84 21.53
N SER A 4 27.14 45.72 21.33
CA SER A 4 27.68 44.58 20.60
C SER A 4 26.97 44.48 19.26
N LYS A 5 27.64 44.95 18.21
CA LYS A 5 27.28 44.68 16.82
C LYS A 5 28.05 43.45 16.38
N PHE A 6 27.37 42.33 16.17
CA PHE A 6 27.92 41.19 15.43
C PHE A 6 27.11 40.98 14.14
N PRO A 7 27.75 41.06 12.96
CA PRO A 7 27.10 40.78 11.69
C PRO A 7 27.31 39.31 11.29
N PHE A 8 26.34 38.77 10.51
CA PHE A 8 26.39 37.50 9.75
C PHE A 8 26.80 36.22 10.49
N ILE A 9 25.83 35.36 10.87
CA ILE A 9 25.75 33.93 10.47
C ILE A 9 24.27 33.52 10.61
N GLY A 10 23.65 33.02 9.54
CA GLY A 10 22.28 32.52 9.64
C GLY A 10 21.76 31.72 8.46
N VAL A 11 22.63 31.17 7.60
CA VAL A 11 22.22 30.09 6.69
C VAL A 11 22.72 28.79 7.32
N ALA A 12 21.99 28.32 8.33
CA ALA A 12 22.13 26.94 8.79
C ALA A 12 21.43 26.05 7.75
N ALA A 13 22.21 25.52 6.81
CA ALA A 13 21.75 24.47 5.91
C ALA A 13 21.38 23.24 6.76
N LEU A 14 20.08 23.06 6.96
CA LEU A 14 19.50 21.86 7.56
C LEU A 14 19.72 20.70 6.57
N LEU A 15 20.69 19.83 6.84
CA LEU A 15 20.73 18.50 6.23
C LEU A 15 20.23 17.49 7.27
N ALA A 16 18.90 17.44 7.46
CA ALA A 16 18.29 16.31 8.12
C ALA A 16 18.31 15.14 7.13
N LEU A 17 19.23 14.20 7.31
CA LEU A 17 19.21 12.93 6.59
C LEU A 17 17.96 12.16 7.04
N ALA A 18 16.91 12.17 6.22
CA ALA A 18 15.71 11.41 6.49
C ALA A 18 16.05 9.91 6.41
N VAL A 19 16.06 9.24 7.56
CA VAL A 19 16.02 7.78 7.60
C VAL A 19 14.61 7.39 7.17
N LEU A 20 14.45 7.00 5.92
CA LEU A 20 13.19 6.43 5.45
C LEU A 20 13.07 5.02 6.07
N PRO A 21 11.96 4.70 6.76
CA PRO A 21 11.71 3.31 7.14
C PRO A 21 11.68 2.43 5.88
N PRO A 22 12.16 1.18 5.96
CA PRO A 22 12.02 0.26 4.85
C PRO A 22 10.52 0.10 4.54
N VAL A 23 10.13 0.45 3.31
CA VAL A 23 8.80 0.11 2.80
C VAL A 23 8.84 -1.37 2.48
N ALA A 24 8.27 -2.19 3.35
CA ALA A 24 7.97 -3.57 3.03
C ALA A 24 6.64 -3.60 2.25
N ALA A 25 6.61 -4.31 1.12
CA ALA A 25 5.38 -4.57 0.39
C ALA A 25 4.43 -5.36 1.28
N ALA A 26 3.18 -4.90 1.40
CA ALA A 26 2.12 -5.66 2.04
C ALA A 26 1.57 -6.74 1.09
N THR A 27 0.80 -7.67 1.64
CA THR A 27 0.02 -8.62 0.85
C THR A 27 -1.45 -8.26 0.95
N VAL A 28 -2.10 -8.14 -0.20
CA VAL A 28 -3.54 -7.92 -0.35
C VAL A 28 -4.18 -9.20 -0.88
N PHE A 29 -5.22 -9.69 -0.21
CA PHE A 29 -5.88 -10.96 -0.55
C PHE A 29 -7.14 -10.75 -1.40
N VAL A 30 -7.38 -11.65 -2.36
CA VAL A 30 -8.55 -11.65 -3.25
C VAL A 30 -9.22 -13.02 -3.24
N ASP A 31 -10.49 -13.09 -2.86
CA ASP A 31 -11.31 -14.30 -2.90
C ASP A 31 -12.79 -13.90 -3.12
N PRO A 32 -13.42 -14.30 -4.24
CA PRO A 32 -14.79 -13.88 -4.54
C PRO A 32 -15.82 -14.62 -3.67
N THR A 33 -15.37 -15.53 -2.82
CA THR A 33 -16.18 -16.28 -1.86
C THR A 33 -15.98 -15.81 -0.41
N ALA A 34 -15.09 -14.84 -0.18
CA ALA A 34 -14.90 -14.25 1.15
C ALA A 34 -16.18 -13.56 1.65
N ALA A 35 -16.40 -13.63 2.96
CA ALA A 35 -17.61 -13.11 3.61
C ALA A 35 -17.31 -12.14 4.76
N GLY A 36 -16.03 -11.86 5.03
CA GLY A 36 -15.58 -10.93 6.06
C GLY A 36 -15.68 -9.46 5.62
N ASN A 37 -14.77 -8.64 6.11
CA ASN A 37 -14.87 -7.17 6.00
C ASN A 37 -14.58 -6.61 4.60
N ASN A 38 -14.12 -7.44 3.65
CA ASN A 38 -13.74 -7.01 2.28
C ASN A 38 -12.72 -5.86 2.30
N ASP A 39 -11.66 -6.02 3.09
CA ASP A 39 -10.56 -5.05 3.25
C ASP A 39 -9.21 -5.56 2.74
N GLY A 40 -9.14 -6.84 2.32
CA GLY A 40 -7.94 -7.45 1.76
C GLY A 40 -6.86 -7.78 2.78
N ALA A 41 -7.10 -7.64 4.08
CA ALA A 41 -6.08 -7.84 5.13
C ALA A 41 -5.82 -9.32 5.47
N SER A 42 -6.74 -10.21 5.11
CA SER A 42 -6.66 -11.65 5.37
C SER A 42 -7.46 -12.43 4.32
N TRP A 43 -7.37 -13.77 4.32
CA TRP A 43 -8.26 -14.59 3.48
C TRP A 43 -9.73 -14.50 3.91
N GLU A 44 -10.01 -14.30 5.21
CA GLU A 44 -11.38 -14.14 5.72
C GLU A 44 -11.99 -12.80 5.27
N ASP A 45 -11.17 -11.74 5.27
CA ASP A 45 -11.55 -10.38 4.91
C ASP A 45 -11.11 -9.99 3.49
N ALA A 46 -10.82 -10.96 2.62
CA ALA A 46 -10.31 -10.70 1.28
C ALA A 46 -11.25 -9.82 0.45
N PHE A 47 -10.68 -9.03 -0.48
CA PHE A 47 -11.50 -8.37 -1.48
C PHE A 47 -12.19 -9.41 -2.36
N THR A 48 -13.46 -9.15 -2.69
CA THR A 48 -14.25 -10.02 -3.56
C THR A 48 -14.06 -9.71 -5.05
N THR A 49 -13.38 -8.60 -5.38
CA THR A 49 -13.04 -8.19 -6.74
C THR A 49 -11.54 -7.91 -6.90
N LEU A 50 -11.01 -8.14 -8.11
CA LEU A 50 -9.62 -7.91 -8.48
C LEU A 50 -9.29 -6.43 -8.59
N GLN A 51 -10.23 -5.60 -9.04
CA GLN A 51 -9.99 -4.17 -9.21
C GLN A 51 -9.79 -3.45 -7.86
N GLU A 52 -10.64 -3.72 -6.86
CA GLU A 52 -10.48 -3.15 -5.52
C GLU A 52 -9.13 -3.51 -4.90
N ALA A 53 -8.70 -4.77 -5.08
CA ALA A 53 -7.42 -5.24 -4.59
C ALA A 53 -6.23 -4.59 -5.34
N ALA A 54 -6.34 -4.41 -6.66
CA ALA A 54 -5.32 -3.74 -7.45
C ALA A 54 -5.17 -2.25 -7.05
N ASP A 55 -6.28 -1.56 -6.83
CA ASP A 55 -6.29 -0.17 -6.38
C ASP A 55 -5.69 -0.03 -4.96
N ALA A 56 -6.05 -0.95 -4.06
CA ALA A 56 -5.49 -1.01 -2.72
C ALA A 56 -3.97 -1.23 -2.76
N ALA A 57 -3.51 -2.19 -3.57
CA ALA A 57 -2.08 -2.49 -3.71
C ALA A 57 -1.29 -1.35 -4.38
N ALA A 58 -1.92 -0.59 -5.28
CA ALA A 58 -1.31 0.56 -5.95
C ALA A 58 -1.24 1.82 -5.06
N ALA A 59 -1.98 1.86 -3.94
CA ALA A 59 -2.05 3.03 -3.07
C ALA A 59 -0.73 3.34 -2.33
N LYS A 60 0.19 2.39 -2.26
CA LYS A 60 1.49 2.54 -1.58
C LYS A 60 2.64 2.81 -2.57
N PRO A 61 3.56 3.74 -2.27
CA PRO A 61 4.79 3.89 -3.05
C PRO A 61 5.59 2.59 -3.05
N GLY A 62 5.88 2.05 -4.23
CA GLY A 62 6.53 0.74 -4.39
C GLY A 62 5.58 -0.43 -4.66
N GLY A 63 4.29 -0.24 -4.40
CA GLY A 63 3.25 -1.25 -4.60
C GLY A 63 3.26 -2.37 -3.57
N ASP A 64 2.12 -3.05 -3.46
CA ASP A 64 1.92 -4.26 -2.66
C ASP A 64 1.71 -5.49 -3.57
N GLU A 65 1.76 -6.68 -2.99
CA GLU A 65 1.46 -7.93 -3.70
C GLU A 65 -0.04 -8.24 -3.63
N VAL A 66 -0.60 -8.70 -4.76
CA VAL A 66 -1.98 -9.20 -4.80
C VAL A 66 -1.95 -10.73 -4.85
N TRP A 67 -2.47 -11.38 -3.81
CA TRP A 67 -2.58 -12.83 -3.69
C TRP A 67 -4.02 -13.26 -3.97
N VAL A 68 -4.19 -14.02 -5.05
CA VAL A 68 -5.50 -14.45 -5.55
C VAL A 68 -5.78 -15.88 -5.08
N ALA A 69 -6.97 -16.12 -4.53
CA ALA A 69 -7.39 -17.44 -4.08
C ALA A 69 -7.29 -18.45 -5.23
N GLY A 70 -6.60 -19.56 -4.95
CA GLY A 70 -6.52 -20.68 -5.88
C GLY A 70 -7.85 -21.43 -5.94
N GLY A 71 -8.16 -21.98 -7.11
CA GLY A 71 -9.22 -22.98 -7.26
C GLY A 71 -8.68 -24.41 -7.24
N PRO A 72 -9.53 -25.43 -7.03
CA PRO A 72 -9.17 -26.81 -7.30
C PRO A 72 -8.68 -26.99 -8.75
N PRO A 73 -7.74 -27.92 -9.03
CA PRO A 73 -7.16 -28.09 -10.37
C PRO A 73 -8.17 -28.30 -11.51
N ALA A 74 -9.36 -28.83 -11.21
CA ALA A 74 -10.42 -29.07 -12.19
C ALA A 74 -11.46 -27.94 -12.30
N THR A 75 -11.51 -27.04 -11.32
CA THR A 75 -12.52 -25.97 -11.23
C THR A 75 -11.83 -24.67 -10.78
N PRO A 76 -11.06 -24.03 -11.66
CA PRO A 76 -10.44 -22.74 -11.34
C PRO A 76 -11.54 -21.71 -11.04
N VAL A 77 -11.25 -20.83 -10.07
CA VAL A 77 -12.12 -19.68 -9.78
C VAL A 77 -12.01 -18.70 -10.95
N VAL A 78 -13.15 -18.32 -11.52
CA VAL A 78 -13.25 -17.32 -12.60
C VAL A 78 -13.85 -16.05 -12.02
N TYR A 79 -13.06 -14.99 -11.95
CA TYR A 79 -13.47 -13.72 -11.33
C TYR A 79 -14.46 -12.95 -12.21
N GLY A 80 -14.42 -13.08 -13.53
CA GLY A 80 -15.53 -12.69 -14.43
C GLY A 80 -15.98 -11.22 -14.38
N GLU A 81 -15.20 -10.33 -13.76
CA GLU A 81 -15.56 -8.94 -13.49
C GLU A 81 -15.72 -8.13 -14.78
N ASN A 82 -16.73 -7.26 -14.81
CA ASN A 82 -16.92 -6.35 -15.94
C ASN A 82 -15.84 -5.26 -15.89
N ARG A 83 -15.01 -5.15 -16.95
CA ARG A 83 -13.90 -4.18 -17.02
C ARG A 83 -14.37 -2.74 -17.30
N THR A 84 -15.27 -2.24 -16.47
CA THR A 84 -15.82 -0.88 -16.55
C THR A 84 -15.41 0.00 -15.38
N GLU A 85 -14.68 -0.55 -14.42
CA GLU A 85 -14.08 0.17 -13.30
C GLU A 85 -12.83 0.94 -13.72
#